data_AF-A0AAV5WBR7-F1
#
_entry.id   AF-A0AAV5WBR7-F1
#
_cell.length_a   1.000
_cell.length_b   1.000
_cell.length_c   1.000
_cell.angle_alpha   90.00
_cell.angle_beta   90.00
_cell.angle_gamma   90.00
#
_symmetry.space_group_name_H-M   'P 1'
#
loop_
_entity.id
_entity.type
_entity.pdbx_description
1 polymer ?
#
loop_
_entity_poly.entity_id
_entity_poly.type
_entity_poly.pdbx_seq_one_letter_code
_entity_poly.pdbx_strand_id
1 'polypeptide(L)'
;PVYNAAGLTWKVVARKTSGIKVDLHCVNECSNWTCDMRVDAAAIHSSGKHCTCSRVVKFHNGHTGTDYTDHGPLLYFGISHLSGQTGFCKDGKAIVEFRLFITRVNVSDIKLPDFSTPDRLSNVTLVVQGKKLHLSKEYLAIHSPVFSAMFFGD
;
A
#
# COMPACT_ATOMS: atom_id res chain seq x y z
N PRO A 1 4.57 0.49 -11.82
CA PRO A 1 5.46 1.57 -11.32
C PRO A 1 4.98 2.00 -9.93
N VAL A 2 5.91 2.37 -9.05
CA VAL A 2 5.61 2.94 -7.74
C VAL A 2 5.95 4.43 -7.75
N TYR A 3 5.20 5.23 -6.99
CA TYR A 3 5.33 6.68 -6.94
C TYR A 3 5.31 7.17 -5.50
N ASN A 4 6.34 7.92 -5.10
CA ASN A 4 6.48 8.42 -3.74
C ASN A 4 5.94 9.84 -3.65
N ALA A 5 4.98 10.08 -2.75
CA ALA A 5 4.47 11.41 -2.46
C ALA A 5 4.02 11.53 -1.01
N ALA A 6 4.41 12.63 -0.37
CA ALA A 6 4.08 12.95 1.02
C ALA A 6 4.39 11.81 2.03
N GLY A 7 5.52 11.12 1.84
CA GLY A 7 5.95 10.01 2.71
C GLY A 7 5.20 8.69 2.50
N LEU A 8 4.32 8.62 1.51
CA LEU A 8 3.56 7.44 1.14
C LEU A 8 3.96 6.95 -0.27
N THR A 9 3.99 5.63 -0.43
CA THR A 9 4.32 4.96 -1.70
C THR A 9 3.03 4.51 -2.36
N TRP A 10 2.77 5.01 -3.56
CA TRP A 10 1.56 4.74 -4.32
C TRP A 10 1.84 3.84 -5.52
N LYS A 11 0.88 2.99 -5.87
CA LYS A 11 0.95 2.08 -7.01
C LYS A 11 -0.38 2.06 -7.73
N VAL A 12 -0.34 2.17 -9.05
CA VAL A 12 -1.51 1.87 -9.89
C VAL A 12 -1.65 0.35 -10.00
N VAL A 13 -2.84 -0.16 -9.67
CA VAL A 13 -3.16 -1.58 -9.69
C VAL A 13 -4.30 -1.82 -10.66
N ALA A 14 -4.08 -2.70 -11.63
CA ALA A 14 -5.11 -3.18 -12.52
C ALA A 14 -5.51 -4.60 -12.12
N ARG A 15 -6.82 -4.84 -11.96
CA ARG A 15 -7.38 -6.16 -11.63
C ARG A 15 -8.37 -6.59 -12.71
N LYS A 16 -8.24 -7.84 -13.14
CA LYS A 16 -9.21 -8.47 -14.04
C LYS A 16 -10.44 -8.91 -13.26
N THR A 17 -11.62 -8.50 -13.73
CA THR A 17 -12.95 -8.94 -13.27
C THR A 17 -13.79 -9.31 -14.50
N SER A 18 -15.06 -8.88 -14.58
CA SER A 18 -15.83 -8.81 -15.85
C SER A 18 -15.29 -7.80 -16.88
N GLY A 19 -14.23 -7.07 -16.53
CA GLY A 19 -13.48 -6.13 -17.34
C GLY A 19 -12.13 -5.89 -16.67
N ILE A 20 -11.56 -4.69 -16.79
CA ILE A 20 -10.37 -4.30 -16.02
C ILE A 20 -10.73 -3.13 -15.11
N LYS A 21 -10.59 -3.33 -13.79
CA LYS A 21 -10.66 -2.26 -12.80
C LYS A 21 -9.26 -1.70 -12.56
N VAL A 22 -9.10 -0.39 -12.58
CA VAL A 22 -7.82 0.27 -12.33
C VAL A 22 -7.97 1.22 -11.15
N ASP A 23 -7.11 1.02 -10.16
CA ASP A 23 -7.16 1.68 -8.86
C ASP A 23 -5.78 2.19 -8.43
N LEU A 24 -5.79 3.04 -7.40
CA LEU A 24 -4.61 3.55 -6.73
C LEU A 24 -4.51 2.90 -5.35
N HIS A 25 -3.35 2.35 -5.05
CA HIS A 25 -3.05 1.64 -3.81
C HIS A 25 -1.86 2.30 -3.13
N CYS A 26 -1.87 2.35 -1.79
CA CYS A 26 -0.70 2.71 -1.00
C CYS A 26 -0.02 1.43 -0.50
N VAL A 27 1.26 1.26 -0.79
CA VAL A 27 2.01 0.03 -0.49
C VAL A 27 2.94 0.17 0.73
N ASN A 28 2.71 1.16 1.58
CA ASN A 28 3.47 1.32 2.82
C ASN A 28 3.11 0.21 3.83
N GLU A 29 4.11 -0.56 4.27
CA GLU A 29 3.89 -1.82 4.99
C GLU A 29 3.49 -1.67 6.47
N CYS A 30 3.86 -0.58 7.15
CA CYS A 30 3.86 -0.59 8.63
C CYS A 30 3.62 0.77 9.29
N SER A 31 2.67 1.59 8.83
CA SER A 31 2.27 2.77 9.62
C SER A 31 0.77 2.95 9.66
N ASN A 32 0.20 3.26 10.83
CA ASN A 32 -1.17 3.75 10.89
C ASN A 32 -1.17 5.11 10.20
N TRP A 33 -1.67 5.17 8.97
CA TRP A 33 -1.69 6.39 8.20
C TRP A 33 -3.08 6.64 7.64
N THR A 34 -3.37 7.92 7.44
CA THR A 34 -4.52 8.40 6.68
C THR A 34 -4.03 9.44 5.69
N CYS A 35 -4.63 9.45 4.50
CA CYS A 35 -4.32 10.43 3.47
C CYS A 35 -5.62 10.92 2.85
N ASP A 36 -5.93 12.18 3.08
CA ASP A 36 -7.02 12.88 2.41
C ASP A 36 -6.46 13.47 1.10
N MET A 37 -7.09 13.16 -0.02
CA MET A 37 -6.66 13.68 -1.32
C MET A 37 -7.80 13.80 -2.33
N ARG A 38 -7.60 14.59 -3.37
CA ARG A 38 -8.34 14.48 -4.62
C ARG A 38 -7.50 13.70 -5.63
N VAL A 39 -8.14 12.78 -6.34
CA VAL A 39 -7.54 12.00 -7.43
C VAL A 39 -8.26 12.34 -8.73
N ASP A 40 -7.50 12.76 -9.73
CA ASP A 40 -7.97 12.86 -11.11
C ASP A 40 -7.40 11.69 -11.91
N ALA A 41 -8.25 10.71 -12.21
CA ALA A 41 -7.91 9.53 -12.99
C ALA A 41 -8.44 9.70 -14.41
N ALA A 42 -7.60 9.50 -15.42
CA ALA A 42 -7.98 9.63 -16.82
C ALA A 42 -7.60 8.41 -17.65
N ALA A 43 -8.52 7.97 -18.50
CA ALA A 43 -8.20 7.10 -19.62
C ALA A 43 -7.88 7.96 -20.84
N ILE A 44 -6.77 7.68 -21.52
CA ILE A 44 -6.31 8.44 -22.68
C ILE A 44 -6.70 7.70 -23.95
N HIS A 45 -7.56 8.34 -24.75
CA HIS A 45 -7.96 7.86 -26.07
C HIS A 45 -6.79 7.92 -27.04
N SER A 46 -6.78 7.06 -28.07
CA SER A 46 -5.73 7.03 -29.10
C SER A 46 -5.56 8.33 -29.89
N SER A 47 -6.56 9.22 -29.85
CA SER A 47 -6.50 10.57 -30.43
C SER A 47 -5.89 11.63 -29.50
N GLY A 48 -5.49 11.25 -28.29
CA GLY A 48 -5.04 12.17 -27.24
C GLY A 48 -6.16 12.78 -26.40
N LYS A 49 -7.43 12.43 -26.63
CA LYS A 49 -8.55 12.90 -25.80
C LYS A 49 -8.52 12.21 -24.42
N HIS A 50 -8.69 12.98 -23.35
CA HIS A 50 -8.78 12.45 -21.99
C HIS A 50 -10.25 12.22 -21.61
N CYS A 51 -10.54 11.07 -21.01
CA CYS A 51 -11.78 10.82 -20.27
C CYS A 51 -11.44 10.76 -18.79
N THR A 52 -11.77 11.81 -18.05
CA THR A 52 -11.32 12.01 -16.67
C THR A 52 -12.45 11.79 -15.68
N CYS A 53 -12.14 11.10 -14.58
CA CYS A 53 -12.94 11.00 -13.37
C CYS A 53 -12.17 11.67 -12.22
N SER A 54 -12.83 12.58 -11.52
CA SER A 54 -12.28 13.28 -10.35
C SER A 54 -12.99 12.82 -9.08
N ARG A 55 -12.26 12.42 -8.06
CA ARG A 55 -12.84 12.02 -6.76
C ARG A 55 -12.03 12.57 -5.60
N VAL A 56 -12.73 13.02 -4.56
CA VAL A 56 -12.14 13.24 -3.24
C VAL A 56 -12.18 11.90 -2.50
N VAL A 57 -11.04 11.43 -2.03
CA VAL A 57 -10.86 10.10 -1.45
C VAL A 57 -10.05 10.24 -0.17
N LYS A 58 -10.47 9.51 0.86
CA LYS A 58 -9.69 9.31 2.08
C LYS A 58 -9.13 7.90 2.06
N PHE A 59 -7.82 7.79 1.94
CA PHE A 59 -7.10 6.53 2.08
C PHE A 59 -6.68 6.34 3.54
N HIS A 60 -6.64 5.10 4.02
CA HIS A 60 -6.14 4.79 5.34
C HIS A 60 -5.59 3.37 5.41
N ASN A 61 -4.66 3.12 6.33
CA ASN A 61 -4.21 1.78 6.65
C ASN A 61 -5.24 1.09 7.56
N GLY A 62 -6.09 0.22 7.01
CA GLY A 62 -6.94 -0.69 7.78
C GLY A 62 -6.27 -2.06 7.97
N HIS A 63 -6.54 -2.75 9.09
CA HIS A 63 -5.92 -4.01 9.53
C HIS A 63 -5.99 -5.22 8.56
N THR A 64 -6.45 -5.06 7.33
CA THR A 64 -6.68 -6.14 6.36
C THR A 64 -5.95 -5.97 5.02
N GLY A 65 -5.01 -5.03 4.90
CA GLY A 65 -4.08 -5.01 3.76
C GLY A 65 -4.72 -4.77 2.40
N THR A 66 -5.91 -4.18 2.34
CA THR A 66 -6.57 -3.87 1.07
C THR A 66 -7.07 -2.44 1.07
N ASP A 67 -6.41 -1.62 0.25
CA ASP A 67 -6.80 -0.29 -0.17
C ASP A 67 -8.26 -0.27 -0.66
N TYR A 68 -9.15 0.17 0.20
CA TYR A 68 -10.53 0.46 -0.18
C TYR A 68 -10.68 1.96 -0.32
N THR A 69 -10.99 2.39 -1.54
CA THR A 69 -11.81 3.60 -1.68
C THR A 69 -13.25 3.14 -1.47
N ASP A 70 -13.99 3.72 -0.52
CA ASP A 70 -15.42 3.40 -0.26
C ASP A 70 -16.35 3.61 -1.50
N HIS A 71 -15.79 4.00 -2.64
CA HIS A 71 -16.49 4.48 -3.83
C HIS A 71 -16.26 3.64 -5.10
N GLY A 72 -15.72 2.43 -4.98
CA GLY A 72 -15.46 1.55 -6.13
C GLY A 72 -14.30 2.04 -7.03
N PRO A 73 -14.06 1.39 -8.20
CA PRO A 73 -12.80 1.58 -8.91
C PRO A 73 -12.66 2.98 -9.50
N LEU A 74 -11.44 3.52 -9.55
CA LEU A 74 -11.17 4.85 -10.13
C LEU A 74 -11.39 4.87 -11.64
N LEU A 75 -11.01 3.81 -12.35
CA LEU A 75 -11.36 3.57 -13.75
C LEU A 75 -11.85 2.13 -13.98
N TYR A 76 -12.75 1.97 -14.94
CA TYR A 76 -13.22 0.65 -15.36
C TYR A 76 -13.26 0.55 -16.89
N PHE A 77 -12.56 -0.45 -17.42
CA PHE A 77 -12.57 -0.81 -18.83
C PHE A 77 -13.44 -2.04 -19.02
N GLY A 78 -14.67 -1.82 -19.47
CA GLY A 78 -15.57 -2.89 -19.90
C GLY A 78 -15.12 -3.56 -21.21
N ILE A 79 -15.75 -4.68 -21.56
CA ILE A 79 -15.43 -5.49 -22.75
C ILE A 79 -15.38 -4.66 -24.04
N SER A 80 -16.31 -3.71 -24.23
CA SER A 80 -16.34 -2.82 -25.40
C SER A 80 -15.10 -1.94 -25.54
N HIS A 81 -14.48 -1.55 -24.43
CA HIS A 81 -13.21 -0.82 -24.47
C HIS A 81 -12.09 -1.77 -24.85
N LEU A 82 -12.05 -2.96 -24.25
CA LEU A 82 -11.00 -3.95 -24.45
C LEU A 82 -11.01 -4.55 -25.86
N SER A 83 -12.17 -4.60 -26.52
CA SER A 83 -12.32 -5.03 -27.92
C SER A 83 -11.83 -3.97 -28.93
N GLY A 84 -11.36 -2.81 -28.47
CA GLY A 84 -10.80 -1.74 -29.31
C GLY A 84 -11.84 -0.85 -29.97
N GLN A 85 -13.14 -1.05 -29.70
CA GLN A 85 -14.22 -0.31 -30.36
C GLN A 85 -14.32 1.15 -29.92
N THR A 86 -13.75 1.50 -28.76
CA THR A 86 -13.88 2.85 -28.18
C THR A 86 -12.63 3.70 -28.31
N GLY A 87 -11.52 3.15 -28.83
CA GLY A 87 -10.22 3.84 -28.97
C GLY A 87 -9.47 4.12 -27.66
N PHE A 88 -9.99 3.70 -26.50
CA PHE A 88 -9.28 3.75 -25.21
C PHE A 88 -8.39 2.53 -24.95
N CYS A 89 -8.53 1.48 -25.75
CA CYS A 89 -7.60 0.36 -25.82
C CYS A 89 -7.22 0.18 -27.29
N LYS A 90 -5.93 0.16 -27.60
CA LYS A 90 -5.41 -0.08 -28.94
C LYS A 90 -4.27 -1.08 -28.85
N ASP A 91 -4.29 -2.10 -29.70
CA ASP A 91 -3.29 -3.17 -29.72
C ASP A 91 -3.11 -3.84 -28.34
N GLY A 92 -4.21 -4.01 -27.61
CA GLY A 92 -4.23 -4.58 -26.26
C GLY A 92 -3.63 -3.67 -25.18
N LYS A 93 -3.34 -2.40 -25.49
CA LYS A 93 -2.75 -1.42 -24.56
C LYS A 93 -3.74 -0.30 -24.29
N ALA A 94 -3.88 0.04 -23.02
CA ALA A 94 -4.58 1.24 -22.56
C ALA A 94 -3.59 2.15 -21.84
N ILE A 95 -3.73 3.46 -22.02
CA ILE A 95 -2.95 4.45 -21.31
C ILE A 95 -3.86 5.10 -20.26
N VAL A 96 -3.39 5.10 -19.03
CA VAL A 96 -4.07 5.74 -17.90
C VAL A 96 -3.16 6.74 -17.23
N GLU A 97 -3.74 7.80 -16.72
CA GLU A 97 -3.04 8.87 -16.00
C GLU A 97 -3.73 9.10 -14.66
N PHE A 98 -2.94 9.26 -13.60
CA PHE A 98 -3.43 9.60 -12.27
C PHE A 98 -2.71 10.87 -11.81
N ARG A 99 -3.47 11.90 -11.45
CA ARG A 99 -2.95 13.13 -10.82
C ARG A 99 -3.45 13.19 -9.39
N LEU A 100 -2.51 13.29 -8.46
CA LEU A 100 -2.78 13.22 -7.03
C LEU A 100 -2.66 14.62 -6.42
N PHE A 101 -3.71 15.07 -5.75
CA PHE A 101 -3.76 16.34 -5.03
C PHE A 101 -3.93 16.03 -3.55
N ILE A 102 -2.79 15.81 -2.87
CA ILE A 102 -2.75 15.46 -1.46
C ILE A 102 -3.05 16.71 -0.63
N THR A 103 -4.09 16.65 0.20
CA THR A 103 -4.50 17.79 1.04
C THR A 103 -4.05 17.60 2.48
N ARG A 104 -4.10 16.37 3.01
CA ARG A 104 -3.62 16.06 4.36
C ARG A 104 -3.08 14.64 4.43
N VAL A 105 -1.96 14.48 5.13
CA VAL A 105 -1.44 13.17 5.53
C VAL A 105 -1.30 13.18 7.04
N ASN A 106 -1.86 12.17 7.70
CA ASN A 106 -1.54 11.88 9.09
C ASN A 106 -0.87 10.52 9.11
N VAL A 107 0.40 10.48 9.47
CA VAL A 107 1.09 9.25 9.82
C VAL A 107 1.15 9.26 11.34
N SER A 108 0.43 8.33 11.98
CA SER A 108 0.67 8.07 13.39
C SER A 108 2.01 7.37 13.48
N ASP A 109 2.95 7.95 14.23
CA ASP A 109 4.16 7.24 14.61
C ASP A 109 3.73 5.94 15.27
N ILE A 110 3.98 4.79 14.62
CA ILE A 110 4.06 3.55 15.37
C ILE A 110 5.22 3.79 16.33
N LYS A 111 4.92 3.98 17.62
CA LYS A 111 5.93 3.84 18.64
C LYS A 111 6.44 2.42 18.51
N LEU A 112 7.55 2.26 17.77
CA LEU A 112 8.28 1.02 17.77
C LEU A 112 8.60 0.71 19.24
N PRO A 113 8.47 -0.56 19.67
CA PRO A 113 8.88 -0.91 21.01
C PRO A 113 10.35 -0.52 21.20
N ASP A 114 10.63 0.24 22.24
CA ASP A 114 11.99 0.57 22.60
C ASP A 114 12.60 -0.58 23.41
N PHE A 115 13.49 -1.33 22.77
CA PHE A 115 14.20 -2.45 23.39
C PHE A 115 15.55 -2.04 23.99
N SER A 116 15.87 -0.74 24.05
CA SER A 116 17.13 -0.25 24.59
C SER A 116 17.23 -0.40 26.12
N THR A 117 16.09 -0.55 26.79
CA THR A 117 16.00 -0.77 28.24
C THR A 117 15.19 -2.03 28.54
N PRO A 118 15.57 -2.80 29.56
CA PRO A 118 14.81 -3.98 29.96
C PRO A 118 13.48 -3.60 30.60
N ASP A 119 12.45 -4.38 30.31
CA ASP A 119 11.14 -4.31 30.95
C ASP A 119 10.86 -5.57 31.80
N ARG A 120 9.67 -5.65 32.40
CA ARG A 120 9.28 -6.79 33.26
C ARG A 120 9.18 -8.14 32.52
N LEU A 121 9.10 -8.14 31.19
CA LEU A 121 8.96 -9.35 30.37
C LEU A 121 10.27 -9.71 29.66
N SER A 122 11.29 -8.86 29.77
CA SER A 122 12.60 -9.07 29.19
C SER A 122 13.31 -10.21 29.90
N ASN A 123 13.50 -11.33 29.20
CA ASN A 123 14.16 -12.53 29.72
C ASN A 123 15.37 -12.95 28.85
N VAL A 124 15.72 -12.16 27.84
CA VAL A 124 16.91 -12.32 27.01
C VAL A 124 17.47 -10.96 26.60
N THR A 125 18.78 -10.89 26.38
CA THR A 125 19.46 -9.72 25.80
C THR A 125 20.14 -10.14 24.52
N LEU A 126 19.70 -9.59 23.39
CA LEU A 126 20.34 -9.76 22.10
C LEU A 126 21.40 -8.67 21.92
N VAL A 127 22.64 -9.06 21.62
CA VAL A 127 23.74 -8.11 21.37
C VAL A 127 24.04 -8.07 19.88
N VAL A 128 23.76 -6.95 19.23
CA VAL A 128 24.02 -6.75 17.80
C VAL A 128 25.01 -5.61 17.66
N GLN A 129 26.20 -5.91 17.14
CA GLN A 129 27.28 -4.92 16.95
C GLN A 129 27.57 -4.10 18.23
N GLY A 130 27.56 -4.75 19.40
CA GLY A 130 27.79 -4.12 20.70
C GLY A 130 26.59 -3.36 21.29
N LYS A 131 25.47 -3.22 20.56
CA LYS A 131 24.22 -2.67 21.10
C LYS A 131 23.39 -3.77 21.74
N LYS A 132 22.90 -3.52 22.95
CA LYS A 132 22.03 -4.44 23.71
C LYS A 132 20.56 -4.15 23.41
N LEU A 133 19.81 -5.19 23.09
CA LEU A 133 18.37 -5.18 22.91
C LEU A 133 17.74 -6.14 23.93
N HIS A 134 16.87 -5.63 24.78
CA HIS A 134 16.20 -6.39 25.84
C HIS A 134 14.82 -6.83 25.37
N LEU A 135 14.61 -8.14 25.31
CA LEU A 135 13.49 -8.79 24.63
C LEU A 135 13.04 -10.03 25.44
N SER A 136 11.93 -10.65 25.03
CA SER A 136 11.56 -12.00 25.49
C SER A 136 11.93 -13.07 24.46
N LYS A 137 12.33 -14.26 24.94
CA LYS A 137 12.63 -15.44 24.13
C LYS A 137 11.43 -15.83 23.29
N GLU A 138 10.24 -15.74 23.89
CA GLU A 138 8.96 -16.06 23.28
C GLU A 138 8.68 -15.14 22.09
N TYR A 139 8.93 -13.82 22.23
CA TYR A 139 8.77 -12.86 21.14
C TYR A 139 9.70 -13.20 19.96
N LEU A 140 10.96 -13.48 20.24
CA LEU A 140 11.93 -13.85 19.20
C LEU A 140 11.58 -15.18 18.53
N ALA A 141 11.12 -16.17 19.29
CA ALA A 141 10.76 -17.49 18.77
C ALA A 141 9.51 -17.46 17.87
N ILE A 142 8.49 -16.67 18.24
CA ILE A 142 7.28 -16.49 17.42
C ILE A 142 7.62 -15.92 16.03
N HIS A 143 8.60 -15.01 15.97
CA HIS A 143 8.95 -14.29 14.74
C HIS A 143 10.14 -14.90 13.98
N SER A 144 10.83 -15.91 14.52
CA SER A 144 12.01 -16.52 13.89
C SER A 144 12.15 -18.00 14.25
N PRO A 145 12.04 -18.91 13.27
CA PRO A 145 12.30 -20.34 13.47
C PRO A 145 13.69 -20.62 14.05
N VAL A 146 14.68 -19.79 13.71
CA VAL A 146 16.05 -19.92 14.24
C VAL A 146 16.08 -19.65 15.74
N PHE A 147 15.43 -18.59 16.22
CA PHE A 147 15.35 -18.32 17.65
C PHE A 147 14.44 -19.32 18.38
N SER A 148 13.39 -19.81 17.71
CA SER A 148 12.57 -20.89 18.25
C SER A 148 13.39 -22.15 18.52
N ALA A 149 14.15 -22.62 17.53
CA ALA A 149 15.04 -23.76 17.70
C ALA A 149 16.17 -23.49 18.72
N MET A 150 16.73 -22.28 18.74
CA MET A 150 17.81 -21.92 19.68
C MET A 150 17.35 -21.93 21.15
N PHE A 151 16.12 -21.51 21.44
CA PHE A 151 15.61 -21.40 22.81
C PHE A 151 14.76 -22.58 23.27
N PHE A 152 14.09 -23.26 22.33
CA PHE A 152 13.09 -24.29 22.60
C PHE A 152 13.25 -25.55 21.74
N GLY A 153 14.30 -25.66 20.93
CA GLY A 153 14.65 -26.91 20.26
C GLY A 153 15.30 -27.87 21.25
N ASP A 154 14.87 -29.13 21.22
CA ASP A 154 15.50 -30.24 21.96
C ASP A 154 16.85 -30.64 21.36
#